data_AF-A0AAN5IDY6-F1
#
_entry.id   AF-A0AAN5IDY6-F1
#
_cell.length_a   1.000
_cell.length_b   1.000
_cell.length_c   1.000
_cell.angle_alpha   90.00
_cell.angle_beta   90.00
_cell.angle_gamma   90.00
#
_symmetry.space_group_name_H-M   'P 1'
#
loop_
_entity.id
_entity.type
_entity.pdbx_description
1 polymer ?
#
loop_
_entity_poly.entity_id
_entity_poly.type
_entity_poly.pdbx_seq_one_letter_code
_entity_poly.pdbx_strand_id
1 'polypeptide(L)'
;SAWNDSASCCMAATKTIHLIDFFVLLLALSLYVTYMRILHRNEIIHVNLKLILSVNASVDISVLLLRIVDFLDFSGHYTFGPTLQNSIKTICFSMMILSLFNLLAERTIALCAFRRY
;
A
#
# COMPACT_ATOMS: atom_id res chain seq x y z
N SER A 1 34.30 15.21 -19.37
CA SER A 1 33.44 15.84 -18.34
C SER A 1 31.95 15.50 -18.49
N ALA A 2 31.42 15.24 -19.68
CA ALA A 2 29.99 14.92 -19.88
C ALA A 2 29.44 13.70 -19.12
N TRP A 3 30.28 12.74 -18.73
CA TRP A 3 29.88 11.54 -17.97
C TRP A 3 29.56 11.85 -16.49
N ASN A 4 30.19 12.87 -15.92
CA ASN A 4 29.91 13.31 -14.54
C ASN A 4 28.59 14.09 -14.49
N ASP A 5 28.30 14.87 -15.53
CA ASP A 5 27.07 15.66 -15.60
C ASP A 5 25.84 14.77 -15.80
N SER A 6 25.92 13.74 -16.65
CA SER A 6 24.82 12.77 -16.85
C SER A 6 24.56 11.91 -15.61
N ALA A 7 25.62 11.46 -14.91
CA ALA A 7 25.48 10.75 -13.64
C ALA A 7 24.86 11.64 -12.54
N SER A 8 25.22 12.93 -12.50
CA SER A 8 24.64 13.89 -11.54
C SER A 8 23.16 14.18 -11.80
N CYS A 9 22.75 14.26 -13.07
CA CYS A 9 21.34 14.45 -13.46
C CYS A 9 20.49 13.22 -13.08
N CYS A 10 20.98 12.01 -13.32
CA CYS A 10 20.29 10.79 -12.89
C CYS A 10 20.17 10.72 -11.36
N MET A 11 21.20 11.15 -10.61
CA MET A 11 21.18 11.17 -9.15
C MET A 11 20.24 12.25 -8.58
N ALA A 12 20.11 13.41 -9.26
CA ALA A 12 19.19 14.46 -8.87
C ALA A 12 17.72 14.04 -9.15
N ALA A 13 17.47 13.42 -10.31
CA ALA A 13 16.15 12.92 -10.68
C ALA A 13 15.66 11.77 -9.78
N THR A 14 16.54 10.84 -9.40
CA THR A 14 16.18 9.79 -8.43
C THR A 14 15.86 10.39 -7.07
N LYS A 15 16.69 11.30 -6.55
CA LYS A 15 16.42 11.99 -5.27
C LYS A 15 15.08 12.73 -5.24
N THR A 16 14.69 13.42 -6.31
CA THR A 16 13.39 14.12 -6.37
C THR A 16 12.21 13.14 -6.41
N ILE A 17 12.30 12.05 -7.18
CA ILE A 17 11.28 10.99 -7.20
C ILE A 17 11.09 10.39 -5.79
N HIS A 18 12.19 10.14 -5.08
CA HIS A 18 12.12 9.57 -3.72
C HIS A 18 11.54 10.54 -2.68
N LEU A 19 11.82 11.83 -2.81
CA LEU A 19 11.22 12.85 -1.95
C LEU A 19 9.71 12.94 -2.16
N ILE A 20 9.25 12.82 -3.41
CA ILE A 20 7.82 12.73 -3.74
C ILE A 20 7.21 11.46 -3.12
N ASP A 21 7.84 10.30 -3.27
CA ASP A 21 7.35 9.03 -2.69
C ASP A 21 7.23 9.11 -1.15
N PHE A 22 8.15 9.81 -0.47
CA PHE A 22 8.06 10.07 0.97
C PHE A 22 6.87 10.96 1.35
N PHE A 23 6.62 12.04 0.59
CA PHE A 23 5.44 12.88 0.80
C PHE A 23 4.13 12.12 0.55
N VAL A 24 4.11 11.27 -0.47
CA VAL A 24 2.97 10.38 -0.76
C VAL A 24 2.71 9.45 0.41
N LEU A 25 3.74 8.86 1.03
CA LEU A 25 3.56 8.04 2.23
C LEU A 25 2.94 8.85 3.38
N LEU A 26 3.47 10.05 3.69
CA LEU A 26 2.94 10.86 4.78
C LEU A 26 1.47 11.20 4.58
N LEU A 27 1.10 11.57 3.35
CA LEU A 27 -0.29 11.82 2.98
C LEU A 27 -1.13 10.54 3.14
N ALA A 28 -0.66 9.41 2.61
CA ALA A 28 -1.36 8.13 2.70
C ALA A 28 -1.58 7.68 4.15
N LEU A 29 -0.58 7.84 5.02
CA LEU A 29 -0.71 7.54 6.45
C LEU A 29 -1.75 8.45 7.13
N SER A 30 -1.77 9.74 6.81
CA SER A 30 -2.79 10.65 7.37
C SER A 30 -4.21 10.30 6.93
N LEU A 31 -4.37 9.91 5.66
CA LEU A 31 -5.64 9.44 5.10
C LEU A 31 -6.05 8.10 5.72
N TYR A 32 -5.11 7.17 5.90
CA TYR A 32 -5.33 5.88 6.55
C TYR A 32 -5.83 6.03 7.98
N VAL A 33 -5.20 6.91 8.79
CA VAL A 33 -5.65 7.16 10.17
C VAL A 33 -7.06 7.75 10.17
N THR A 34 -7.33 8.69 9.28
CA THR A 34 -8.66 9.31 9.14
C THR A 34 -9.70 8.27 8.72
N TYR A 35 -9.36 7.42 7.75
CA TYR A 35 -10.19 6.32 7.27
C TYR A 35 -10.53 5.33 8.38
N MET A 36 -9.55 4.89 9.17
CA MET A 36 -9.77 3.98 10.29
C MET A 36 -10.66 4.58 11.37
N ARG A 37 -10.52 5.88 11.66
CA ARG A 37 -11.41 6.59 12.60
C ARG A 37 -12.86 6.61 12.09
N ILE A 38 -13.06 6.88 10.81
CA ILE A 38 -14.39 6.86 10.18
C ILE A 38 -14.98 5.45 10.23
N LEU A 39 -14.20 4.44 9.86
CA LEU A 39 -14.64 3.05 9.84
C LEU A 39 -15.03 2.54 11.24
N HIS A 40 -14.26 2.93 12.26
CA HIS A 40 -14.53 2.58 13.65
C HIS A 40 -15.81 3.22 14.19
N ARG A 41 -16.05 4.51 13.90
CA ARG A 41 -17.24 5.24 14.37
C ARG A 41 -18.54 4.88 13.64
N ASN A 42 -18.47 4.33 12.43
CA ASN A 42 -19.66 4.01 11.65
C ASN A 42 -20.33 2.72 12.13
N GLU A 43 -21.46 2.80 12.81
CA GLU A 43 -22.21 1.61 13.26
C GLU A 43 -23.01 0.92 12.15
N ILE A 44 -23.30 1.62 11.06
CA ILE A 44 -24.12 1.15 9.93
C ILE A 44 -23.44 0.01 9.15
N ILE A 45 -22.10 -0.01 9.14
CA ILE A 45 -21.31 -0.95 8.33
C ILE A 45 -21.20 -2.29 9.06
N HIS A 46 -21.59 -3.38 8.39
CA HIS A 46 -21.44 -4.74 8.93
C HIS A 46 -19.98 -5.05 9.33
N VAL A 47 -19.83 -5.83 10.41
CA VAL A 47 -18.52 -6.20 10.99
C VAL A 47 -17.60 -6.86 9.96
N ASN A 48 -18.13 -7.76 9.13
CA ASN A 48 -17.35 -8.46 8.10
C ASN A 48 -16.78 -7.49 7.06
N LEU A 49 -17.60 -6.55 6.60
CA LEU A 49 -17.19 -5.52 5.65
C LEU A 49 -16.16 -4.56 6.28
N LYS A 50 -16.34 -4.18 7.55
CA LYS A 50 -15.33 -3.39 8.29
C LYS A 50 -13.99 -4.11 8.35
N LEU A 51 -13.99 -5.41 8.65
CA LEU A 51 -12.77 -6.21 8.72
C LEU A 51 -12.06 -6.22 7.35
N ILE A 52 -12.76 -6.54 6.27
CA ILE A 52 -12.20 -6.60 4.91
C ILE A 52 -11.59 -5.24 4.51
N LEU A 53 -12.33 -4.16 4.77
CA LEU A 53 -11.89 -2.80 4.49
C LEU A 53 -10.65 -2.40 5.31
N SER A 54 -10.59 -2.80 6.58
CA SER A 54 -9.44 -2.51 7.43
C SER A 54 -8.17 -3.26 6.99
N VAL A 55 -8.32 -4.53 6.61
CA VAL A 55 -7.22 -5.35 6.10
C VAL A 55 -6.70 -4.76 4.79
N ASN A 56 -7.59 -4.39 3.87
CA ASN A 56 -7.21 -3.73 2.61
C ASN A 56 -6.36 -2.48 2.83
N ALA A 57 -6.86 -1.56 3.66
CA ALA A 57 -6.15 -0.32 3.94
C ALA A 57 -4.77 -0.58 4.59
N SER A 58 -4.62 -1.63 5.41
CA SER A 58 -3.33 -2.00 6.01
C SER A 58 -2.34 -2.59 5.00
N VAL A 59 -2.83 -3.34 4.01
CA VAL A 59 -2.02 -3.88 2.92
C VAL A 59 -1.50 -2.74 2.02
N ASP A 60 -2.34 -1.74 1.72
CA ASP A 60 -1.93 -0.57 0.92
C ASP A 60 -0.78 0.21 1.57
N ILE A 61 -0.86 0.44 2.89
CA ILE A 61 0.22 1.08 3.64
C ILE A 61 1.49 0.22 3.65
N SER A 62 1.35 -1.11 3.75
CA SER A 62 2.50 -2.03 3.72
C SER A 62 3.25 -1.97 2.39
N VAL A 63 2.54 -1.85 1.26
CA VAL A 63 3.15 -1.66 -0.06
C VAL A 63 3.91 -0.34 -0.15
N LEU A 64 3.34 0.75 0.38
CA LEU A 64 4.02 2.05 0.39
C LEU A 64 5.27 2.04 1.28
N LEU A 65 5.25 1.33 2.40
CA LEU A 65 6.43 1.15 3.26
C LEU A 65 7.54 0.37 2.55
N LEU A 66 7.20 -0.69 1.81
CA LEU A 66 8.20 -1.43 1.02
C LEU A 66 8.89 -0.54 -0.01
N ARG A 67 8.15 0.35 -0.66
CA ARG A 67 8.73 1.29 -1.62
C ARG A 67 9.76 2.24 -0.98
N ILE A 68 9.67 2.52 0.31
CA ILE A 68 10.67 3.31 1.05
C ILE A 68 11.85 2.46 1.49
N VAL A 69 11.62 1.19 1.85
CA VAL A 69 12.71 0.25 2.13
C VAL A 69 13.60 0.08 0.88
N ASP A 70 12.99 -0.04 -0.30
CA ASP A 70 13.70 -0.05 -1.59
C ASP A 70 14.60 1.18 -1.77
N PHE A 71 14.18 2.33 -1.26
CA PHE A 71 14.97 3.56 -1.29
C PHE A 71 16.14 3.54 -0.29
N LEU A 72 15.90 3.06 0.94
CA LEU A 72 16.97 2.94 1.95
C LEU A 72 18.07 1.98 1.47
N ASP A 73 17.70 0.94 0.74
CA ASP A 73 18.63 0.03 0.06
C ASP A 73 19.42 0.73 -1.06
N PHE A 74 18.74 1.49 -1.94
CA PHE A 74 19.41 2.28 -2.98
C PHE A 74 20.38 3.33 -2.41
N SER A 75 20.09 3.90 -1.23
CA SER A 75 20.97 4.86 -0.55
C SER A 75 22.24 4.22 0.06
N GLY A 76 22.36 2.89 0.02
CA GLY A 76 23.47 2.13 0.59
C GLY A 76 23.46 2.06 2.12
N HIS A 77 22.37 2.49 2.77
CA HIS A 77 22.24 2.42 4.23
C HIS A 77 21.83 1.05 4.74
N TYR A 78 21.09 0.26 3.94
CA TYR A 78 20.62 -1.07 4.34
C TYR A 78 20.52 -2.03 3.16
N THR A 79 21.40 -3.02 3.09
CA THR A 79 21.32 -4.07 2.05
C THR A 79 20.27 -5.12 2.41
N PHE A 80 19.07 -5.00 1.86
CA PHE A 80 18.09 -6.09 1.90
C PHE A 80 18.35 -7.02 0.71
N GLY A 81 18.39 -8.33 0.94
CA GLY A 81 18.60 -9.28 -0.16
C GLY A 81 17.50 -9.16 -1.22
N PRO A 82 17.81 -9.16 -2.53
CA PRO A 82 16.82 -8.94 -3.60
C PRO A 82 15.70 -10.00 -3.61
N THR A 83 15.97 -11.18 -3.04
CA THR A 83 15.01 -12.25 -2.87
C THR A 83 13.94 -11.91 -1.84
N LEU A 84 14.32 -11.38 -0.68
CA LEU A 84 13.38 -11.05 0.41
C LEU A 84 12.41 -9.94 -0.02
N GLN A 85 12.93 -8.90 -0.65
CA GLN A 85 12.15 -7.76 -1.11
C GLN A 85 11.11 -8.16 -2.17
N ASN A 86 11.51 -8.97 -3.16
CA ASN A 86 10.59 -9.49 -4.16
C ASN A 86 9.54 -10.44 -3.58
N SER A 87 9.91 -11.26 -2.59
CA SER A 87 8.96 -12.12 -1.88
C SER A 87 7.90 -11.28 -1.15
N ILE A 88 8.29 -10.22 -0.43
CA ILE A 88 7.31 -9.40 0.29
C ILE A 88 6.39 -8.66 -0.69
N LYS A 89 6.91 -8.11 -1.79
CA LYS A 89 6.08 -7.49 -2.84
C LYS A 89 5.03 -8.46 -3.39
N THR A 90 5.44 -9.71 -3.66
CA THR A 90 4.54 -10.76 -4.16
C THR A 90 3.47 -11.12 -3.13
N ILE A 91 3.82 -11.19 -1.85
CA ILE A 91 2.88 -11.45 -0.75
C ILE A 91 1.86 -10.32 -0.62
N CYS A 92 2.30 -9.05 -0.67
CA CYS A 92 1.37 -7.93 -0.60
C CYS A 92 0.40 -7.93 -1.80
N PHE A 93 0.90 -8.21 -3.00
CA PHE A 93 0.07 -8.28 -4.20
C PHE A 93 -0.97 -9.42 -4.13
N SER A 94 -0.56 -10.61 -3.65
CA SER A 94 -1.49 -11.73 -3.49
C SER A 94 -2.54 -11.47 -2.41
N MET A 95 -2.17 -10.82 -1.31
CA MET A 95 -3.12 -10.42 -0.26
C MET A 95 -4.14 -9.40 -0.77
N MET A 96 -3.72 -8.43 -1.58
CA MET A 96 -4.62 -7.44 -2.20
C MET A 96 -5.61 -8.09 -3.18
N ILE A 97 -5.18 -9.11 -3.92
CA ILE A 97 -6.10 -9.86 -4.79
C ILE A 97 -7.13 -10.62 -3.95
N LEU A 98 -6.68 -11.32 -2.91
CA LEU A 98 -7.56 -12.12 -2.05
C LEU A 98 -8.60 -11.25 -1.33
N SER A 99 -8.20 -10.08 -0.84
CA SER A 99 -9.11 -9.14 -0.18
C SER A 99 -10.14 -8.55 -1.12
N LEU A 100 -9.78 -8.29 -2.40
CA LEU A 100 -10.73 -7.88 -3.43
C LEU A 100 -11.75 -8.98 -3.72
N PHE A 101 -11.32 -10.24 -3.83
CA PHE A 101 -12.24 -11.38 -3.97
C PHE A 101 -13.18 -11.49 -2.77
N ASN A 102 -12.68 -11.34 -1.55
CA ASN A 102 -13.51 -11.37 -0.34
C ASN A 102 -14.52 -10.22 -0.31
N LEU A 103 -14.14 -9.03 -0.75
CA LEU A 103 -15.06 -7.89 -0.87
C LEU A 103 -16.18 -8.19 -1.88
N LEU A 104 -15.83 -8.71 -3.06
CA LEU A 104 -16.81 -9.09 -4.09
C LEU A 104 -17.76 -10.19 -3.60
N ALA A 105 -17.23 -11.18 -2.89
CA ALA A 105 -18.03 -12.26 -2.30
C ALA A 105 -19.03 -11.72 -1.26
N GLU A 106 -18.58 -10.86 -0.34
CA GLU A 106 -19.44 -10.24 0.68
C GLU A 106 -20.59 -9.46 0.04
N ARG A 107 -20.29 -8.65 -0.99
CA ARG A 107 -21.29 -7.87 -1.72
C ARG A 107 -22.25 -8.74 -2.51
N THR A 108 -21.76 -9.81 -3.14
CA THR A 108 -22.61 -10.74 -3.89
C THR A 108 -23.58 -11.48 -2.95
N ILE A 109 -23.10 -11.92 -1.78
CA ILE A 109 -23.94 -12.58 -0.77
C ILE A 109 -25.00 -11.62 -0.24
N ALA A 110 -24.63 -10.38 0.08
CA ALA A 110 -25.57 -9.37 0.56
C ALA A 110 -26.68 -9.07 -0.47
N LEU A 111 -26.33 -8.95 -1.76
CA LEU A 111 -27.30 -8.74 -2.84
C LEU A 111 -28.21 -9.96 -3.05
N CYS A 112 -27.65 -11.18 -3.02
CA CYS A 112 -28.43 -12.41 -3.12
C CYS A 112 -29.40 -12.59 -1.95
N ALA A 113 -28.98 -12.22 -0.74
CA ALA A 113 -29.84 -12.21 0.43
C ALA A 113 -30.99 -11.21 0.26
N PHE A 114 -30.69 -9.98 -0.17
CA PHE A 114 -31.71 -8.95 -0.41
C PHE A 114 -32.74 -9.36 -1.47
N ARG A 115 -32.31 -9.98 -2.58
CA ARG A 115 -33.22 -10.43 -3.66
C ARG A 115 -34.15 -11.58 -3.25
N ARG A 116 -33.81 -12.30 -2.16
CA ARG A 116 -34.61 -13.42 -1.65
C ARG A 116 -35.72 -12.98 -0.69
N TYR A 117 -35.64 -11.76 -0.16
CA TYR A 117 -36.68 -11.10 0.65
C TYR A 117 -37.55 -10.22 -0.24
#